data_AF-A0A6B3FN09-F1
#
_entry.id   AF-A0A6B3FN09-F1
#
_cell.length_a   1.000
_cell.length_b   1.000
_cell.length_c   1.000
_cell.angle_alpha   90.00
_cell.angle_beta   90.00
_cell.angle_gamma   90.00
#
_symmetry.space_group_name_H-M   'P 1'
#
loop_
_entity.id
_entity.type
_entity.pdbx_description
1 polymer ?
#
loop_
_entity_poly.entity_id
_entity_poly.type
_entity_poly.pdbx_seq_one_letter_code
_entity_poly.pdbx_strand_id
1 'polypeptide(L)' 'MSDRKRDERIAIMLSLLAQRGELQVRFLPRSLGVSGATVRRDLAVMEETGLIRRSYGK' A
#
# COMPACT_ATOMS: atom_id res chain seq x y z
N MET A 1 4.46 -18.37 -4.28
CA MET A 1 3.84 -18.09 -2.95
C MET A 1 3.91 -16.63 -2.51
N SER A 2 4.96 -15.87 -2.83
CA SER A 2 5.12 -14.48 -2.36
C SER A 2 4.11 -13.49 -2.98
N ASP A 3 3.72 -13.69 -4.23
CA ASP A 3 2.81 -12.77 -4.94
C ASP A 3 1.39 -12.78 -4.38
N ARG A 4 0.84 -13.95 -4.02
CA ARG A 4 -0.52 -14.02 -3.43
C ARG A 4 -0.64 -13.18 -2.16
N LYS A 5 0.37 -13.22 -1.29
CA LYS A 5 0.42 -12.38 -0.08
C LYS A 5 0.55 -10.89 -0.41
N ARG A 6 1.21 -10.55 -1.53
CA ARG A 6 1.27 -9.16 -2.01
C ARG A 6 -0.09 -8.70 -2.50
N ASP A 7 -0.75 -9.49 -3.34
CA ASP A 7 -2.05 -9.16 -3.92
C ASP A 7 -3.10 -8.95 -2.83
N GLU A 8 -3.11 -9.80 -1.80
CA GLU A 8 -3.95 -9.63 -0.61
C GLU A 8 -3.68 -8.30 0.11
N ARG A 9 -2.41 -7.93 0.32
CA ARG A 9 -2.07 -6.63 0.93
C ARG A 9 -2.48 -5.45 0.06
N ILE A 10 -2.31 -5.53 -1.26
CA ILE A 10 -2.73 -4.50 -2.20
C ILE A 10 -4.25 -4.32 -2.16
N ALA A 11 -5.01 -5.42 -2.17
CA ALA A 11 -6.47 -5.38 -2.06
C ALA A 11 -6.94 -4.70 -0.75
N ILE A 12 -6.27 -4.99 0.37
CA ILE A 12 -6.54 -4.33 1.65
C ILE A 12 -6.22 -2.82 1.57
N MET A 13 -5.06 -2.44 1.03
CA MET A 13 -4.68 -1.03 0.87
C MET A 13 -5.67 -0.27 -0.01
N LEU A 14 -6.08 -0.84 -1.15
CA LEU A 14 -7.08 -0.24 -2.03
C LEU A 14 -8.43 -0.09 -1.34
N SER A 15 -8.87 -1.09 -0.58
CA SER A 15 -10.13 -1.02 0.17
C SER A 15 -10.10 0.09 1.22
N LEU A 16 -8.98 0.24 1.93
CA LEU A 16 -8.78 1.31 2.91
C LEU A 16 -8.71 2.69 2.24
N LEU A 17 -8.06 2.78 1.07
CA LEU A 17 -7.94 4.02 0.31
C LEU A 17 -9.29 4.46 -0.24
N ALA A 18 -10.09 3.53 -0.78
CA ALA A 18 -11.44 3.81 -1.27
C ALA A 18 -12.37 4.33 -0.16
N GLN A 19 -12.22 3.83 1.08
CA GLN A 19 -13.00 4.27 2.23
C GLN A 19 -12.58 5.64 2.77
N ARG A 20 -11.28 5.97 2.72
CA ARG A 20 -10.71 7.14 3.41
C ARG A 20 -10.30 8.28 2.49
N GLY A 21 -10.22 8.04 1.18
CA GLY A 21 -9.69 8.98 0.19
C GLY A 21 -8.15 9.10 0.18
N GLU A 22 -7.52 8.99 1.35
CA GLU A 22 -6.07 9.02 1.50
C GLU A 22 -5.55 8.02 2.54
N LEU A 23 -4.30 7.62 2.39
CA LEU A 23 -3.59 6.77 3.34
C LEU A 23 -2.22 7.33 3.67
N GLN A 24 -1.90 7.36 4.96
CA GLN A 24 -0.58 7.78 5.42
C GLN A 24 0.35 6.57 5.51
N VAL A 25 1.37 6.55 4.65
CA VAL A 25 2.32 5.43 4.50
C VAL A 25 2.95 5.01 5.82
N ARG A 26 3.20 5.95 6.73
CA ARG A 26 3.81 5.67 8.05
C ARG A 26 3.00 4.71 8.92
N PHE A 27 1.69 4.57 8.71
CA PHE A 27 0.84 3.69 9.51
C PHE A 27 0.64 2.30 8.90
N LEU A 28 0.86 2.15 7.59
CA LEU A 28 0.64 0.90 6.87
C LEU A 28 1.45 -0.29 7.38
N PRO A 29 2.73 -0.17 7.78
CA PRO A 29 3.50 -1.31 8.28
C PRO A 29 2.85 -1.97 9.49
N ARG A 30 2.36 -1.15 10.43
CA ARG A 30 1.69 -1.62 11.65
C ARG A 30 0.32 -2.23 11.32
N SER A 31 -0.45 -1.61 10.43
CA SER A 31 -1.77 -2.12 10.04
C SER A 31 -1.72 -3.43 9.27
N LEU A 32 -0.66 -3.64 8.48
CA LEU A 32 -0.52 -4.82 7.61
C LEU A 32 0.39 -5.91 8.21
N GLY A 33 1.05 -5.65 9.35
CA GLY A 33 1.95 -6.60 9.99
C GLY A 33 3.21 -6.91 9.16
N VAL A 34 3.69 -5.95 8.35
CA VAL A 34 4.86 -6.13 7.48
C VAL A 34 5.88 -5.00 7.67
N SER A 35 7.11 -5.23 7.20
CA SER A 35 8.16 -4.21 7.27
C SER A 35 7.83 -2.97 6.42
N GLY A 36 8.37 -1.81 6.80
CA GLY A 36 8.27 -0.60 5.98
C GLY A 36 8.87 -0.75 4.58
N ALA A 37 9.91 -1.58 4.43
CA ALA A 37 10.48 -1.88 3.12
C ALA A 37 9.52 -2.70 2.24
N THR A 38 8.75 -3.62 2.84
CA THR A 38 7.70 -4.38 2.13
C THR A 38 6.59 -3.45 1.67
N VAL A 39 6.08 -2.58 2.55
CA VAL A 39 5.05 -1.59 2.18
C VAL A 39 5.52 -0.71 1.03
N ARG A 40 6.75 -0.18 1.08
CA ARG A 40 7.28 0.67 0.00
C ARG A 40 7.35 -0.06 -1.35
N ARG A 41 7.73 -1.34 -1.36
CA ARG A 41 7.74 -2.15 -2.59
C ARG A 41 6.33 -2.35 -3.14
N ASP A 42 5.38 -2.69 -2.28
CA ASP A 42 3.98 -2.87 -2.69
C ASP A 42 3.39 -1.55 -3.23
N LEU A 43 3.64 -0.43 -2.56
CA LEU A 43 3.22 0.91 -3.02
C LEU A 43 3.87 1.31 -4.35
N ALA A 44 5.14 0.93 -4.58
CA ALA A 44 5.80 1.17 -5.86
C ALA A 44 5.09 0.40 -6.99
N VAL A 45 4.78 -0.87 -6.77
CA VAL A 45 4.01 -1.70 -7.73
C VAL A 45 2.63 -1.07 -8.00
N MET A 46 1.93 -0.63 -6.96
CA MET A 46 0.62 0.03 -7.11
C MET A 46 0.71 1.35 -7.91
N GLU A 47 1.78 2.11 -7.72
CA GLU A 47 2.00 3.36 -8.46
C GLU A 47 2.40 3.10 -9.92
N GLU A 48 3.33 2.17 -10.16
CA GLU A 48 3.75 1.75 -11.51
C GLU A 48 2.59 1.20 -12.34
N THR A 49 1.62 0.53 -11.69
CA THR A 49 0.41 0.00 -12.34
C THR A 49 -0.74 1.01 -12.41
N GLY A 50 -0.57 2.24 -11.90
CA GLY A 50 -1.56 3.30 -11.97
C GLY A 50 -2.75 3.13 -11.01
N LEU A 51 -2.65 2.22 -10.03
CA LEU A 51 -3.71 1.98 -9.03
C LEU A 51 -3.81 3.09 -7.99
N ILE A 52 -2.69 3.77 -7.71
CA ILE A 52 -2.62 4.89 -6.76
C ILE A 52 -1.72 5.99 -7.31
N ARG A 53 -1.82 7.18 -6.72
CA ARG A 53 -0.82 8.24 -6.85
C ARG A 53 -0.26 8.55 -5.47
N ARG A 54 1.07 8.61 -5.34
CA ARG A 54 1.70 8.95 -4.06
C ARG A 54 1.95 10.46 -4.00
N SER A 55 1.41 11.09 -2.96
CA SER A 55 1.75 12.46 -2.60
C SER A 55 2.80 12.45 -1.51
N TYR A 56 3.97 13.00 -1.79
CA TYR A 56 4.94 13.33 -0.77
C TYR A 56 4.52 14.69 -0.21
N GLY A 57 3.82 14.67 0.92
CA GLY A 57 3.46 15.90 1.64
C GLY A 57 4.71 16.76 1.87
N LYS A 58 4.54 18.08 1.77
CA LYS A 58 5.61 19.06 1.99
C LYS A 58 5.99 19.14 3.46
#